data_AF-A0A5S3YMU2-F1
#
_entry.id   AF-A0A5S3YMU2-F1
#
_cell.length_a   1.000
_cell.length_b   1.000
_cell.length_c   1.000
_cell.angle_alpha   90.00
_cell.angle_beta   90.00
_cell.angle_gamma   90.00
#
_symmetry.space_group_name_H-M   'P 1'
#
loop_
_entity.id
_entity.type
_entity.pdbx_description
1 polymer ?
#
loop_
_entity_poly.entity_id
_entity_poly.type
_entity_poly.pdbx_seq_one_letter_code
_entity_poly.pdbx_strand_id
1 'polypeptide(L)' 'MIGVNGEIYNDKSELDVVKTKFRTKSDTEFALRGIEQFGVNFISELDGEFSLCLYNRKTKSL' A
#
# COMPACT_ATOMS: atom_id res chain seq x y z
N MET A 1 -1.96 -3.88 8.94
CA MET A 1 -1.24 -2.70 9.44
C MET A 1 0.02 -2.61 8.62
N ILE A 2 0.36 -1.42 8.17
CA ILE A 2 1.60 -1.20 7.42
C ILE A 2 2.40 -0.12 8.15
N GLY A 3 3.72 -0.29 8.21
CA GLY A 3 4.68 0.76 8.50
C GLY A 3 5.59 0.93 7.29
N VAL A 4 5.85 2.17 6.90
CA VAL A 4 6.71 2.51 5.76
C VAL A 4 7.71 3.56 6.23
N ASN A 5 8.96 3.40 5.81
CA ASN A 5 10.00 4.42 5.88
C ASN A 5 10.47 4.71 4.46
N GLY A 6 10.44 5.97 4.05
CA GLY A 6 10.70 6.38 2.67
C GLY A 6 9.45 6.99 2.04
N GLU A 7 9.47 7.10 0.71
CA GLU A 7 8.44 7.77 -0.08
C GLU A 7 7.99 6.86 -1.22
N ILE A 8 6.67 6.82 -1.46
CA ILE A 8 6.07 6.14 -2.61
C ILE A 8 5.53 7.21 -3.57
N TYR A 9 6.02 7.20 -4.81
CA TYR A 9 5.78 8.24 -5.81
C TYR A 9 4.58 7.95 -6.73
N ASN A 10 3.99 6.76 -6.67
CA ASN A 10 2.83 6.41 -7.49
C ASN A 10 1.69 7.42 -7.35
N ASP A 11 1.03 7.69 -8.48
CA ASP A 11 -0.17 8.51 -8.47
C ASP A 11 -1.37 7.69 -7.97
N LYS A 12 -2.19 8.27 -7.08
CA LYS A 12 -3.37 7.59 -6.53
C LYS A 12 -4.40 7.18 -7.59
N SER A 13 -4.38 7.82 -8.75
CA SER A 13 -5.22 7.47 -9.90
C SER A 13 -4.83 6.13 -10.54
N GLU A 14 -3.64 5.60 -10.26
CA GLU A 14 -3.21 4.27 -10.71
C GLU A 14 -4.00 3.14 -10.02
N LEU A 15 -4.62 3.42 -8.86
CA LEU A 15 -5.54 2.51 -8.20
C LEU A 15 -6.99 2.79 -8.61
N ASP A 16 -7.76 1.72 -8.82
CA ASP A 16 -9.19 1.82 -9.14
C ASP A 16 -9.94 2.53 -8.00
N VAL A 17 -10.23 3.82 -8.21
CA VAL A 17 -10.93 4.71 -7.26
C VAL A 17 -12.35 4.25 -6.94
N VAL A 18 -12.98 3.41 -7.77
CA VAL A 18 -14.31 2.86 -7.46
C VAL A 18 -14.21 1.80 -6.37
N LYS A 19 -13.11 1.04 -6.34
CA LYS A 19 -12.86 -0.02 -5.34
C LYS A 19 -12.03 0.47 -4.15
N THR A 20 -11.25 1.53 -4.33
CA THR A 20 -10.30 2.00 -3.33
C THR A 20 -10.80 3.26 -2.64
N LYS A 21 -11.11 3.12 -1.34
CA LYS A 21 -11.43 4.27 -0.47
C LYS A 21 -10.20 4.68 0.34
N PHE A 22 -9.55 5.75 -0.08
CA PHE A 22 -8.49 6.39 0.70
C PHE A 22 -9.08 7.17 1.88
N ARG A 23 -8.50 7.00 3.06
CA ARG A 23 -8.86 7.72 4.30
C ARG A 23 -7.95 8.92 4.56
N THR A 24 -6.76 8.89 3.98
CA THR A 24 -5.69 9.85 4.17
C THR A 24 -5.06 10.24 2.84
N LYS A 25 -4.29 11.33 2.87
CA LYS A 25 -3.48 11.76 1.73
C LYS A 25 -2.09 11.11 1.70
N SER A 26 -1.73 10.26 2.68
CA SER A 26 -0.43 9.60 2.71
C SER A 26 -0.24 8.63 1.54
N ASP A 27 0.97 8.62 1.05
CA ASP A 27 1.63 7.66 0.14
C ASP A 27 1.64 6.23 0.71
N THR A 28 1.88 6.07 2.02
CA THR A 28 1.82 4.78 2.73
C THR A 28 0.46 4.10 2.59
N GLU A 29 -0.63 4.88 2.52
CA GLU A 29 -1.95 4.30 2.30
C GLU A 29 -2.10 3.72 0.87
N PHE A 30 -1.40 4.26 -0.12
CA PHE A 30 -1.37 3.70 -1.47
C PHE A 30 -0.87 2.25 -1.45
N ALA A 31 0.30 2.01 -0.84
CA ALA A 31 0.83 0.65 -0.70
C ALA A 31 -0.13 -0.28 0.06
N LEU A 32 -0.74 0.17 1.16
CA LEU A 32 -1.70 -0.65 1.90
C LEU A 32 -2.89 -1.05 1.03
N ARG A 33 -3.47 -0.10 0.29
CA ARG A 33 -4.66 -0.34 -0.55
C ARG A 33 -4.35 -1.24 -1.73
N GLY A 34 -3.22 -1.01 -2.40
CA GLY A 34 -2.79 -1.88 -3.48
C GLY A 34 -2.56 -3.32 -3.02
N ILE A 35 -1.92 -3.52 -1.85
CA ILE A 35 -1.75 -4.85 -1.27
C ILE A 35 -3.09 -5.47 -0.84
N GLU A 36 -4.01 -4.69 -0.27
CA GLU A 36 -5.36 -5.18 0.09
C GLU A 36 -6.16 -5.62 -1.16
N GLN A 37 -6.00 -4.94 -2.30
CA GLN A 37 -6.76 -5.20 -3.52
C GLN A 37 -6.12 -6.28 -4.41
N PHE A 38 -4.79 -6.27 -4.54
CA PHE A 38 -4.05 -7.09 -5.51
C PHE A 38 -3.12 -8.13 -4.87
N GLY A 39 -2.98 -8.10 -3.54
CA GLY A 39 -2.12 -9.01 -2.78
C GLY A 39 -0.68 -8.49 -2.63
N VAL A 40 0.13 -9.24 -1.88
CA VAL A 40 1.50 -8.82 -1.50
C VAL A 40 2.43 -8.59 -2.69
N ASN A 41 2.17 -9.25 -3.83
CA ASN A 41 2.98 -9.08 -5.04
C ASN A 41 2.89 -7.67 -5.63
N PHE A 42 1.86 -6.89 -5.24
CA PHE A 42 1.70 -5.48 -5.61
C PHE A 42 2.89 -4.60 -5.20
N ILE A 43 3.73 -5.04 -4.25
CA ILE A 43 4.98 -4.34 -3.90
C ILE A 43 5.86 -4.08 -5.14
N SER A 44 5.78 -4.94 -6.17
CA SER A 44 6.54 -4.78 -7.41
C SER A 44 6.06 -3.62 -8.30
N GLU A 45 4.85 -3.12 -8.06
CA GLU A 45 4.24 -1.99 -8.79
C GLU A 45 4.49 -0.65 -8.08
N LEU A 46 5.11 -0.67 -6.91
CA LEU A 46 5.42 0.54 -6.16
C LEU A 46 6.65 1.22 -6.76
N ASP A 47 6.48 2.48 -7.17
CA ASP A 47 7.56 3.36 -7.58
C ASP A 47 8.02 4.20 -6.39
N GLY A 48 9.31 4.13 -6.07
CA GLY A 48 9.93 4.95 -5.05
C GLY A 48 11.05 4.29 -4.27
N GLU A 49 11.42 4.95 -3.17
CA GLU A 49 12.50 4.53 -2.28
C GLU A 49 11.90 4.27 -0.90
N PHE A 50 11.76 2.99 -0.54
CA PHE A 50 11.08 2.64 0.70
C PHE A 50 11.57 1.34 1.33
N SER A 51 11.34 1.24 2.64
CA SER A 51 11.34 0.01 3.42
C SER A 51 9.98 -0.12 4.08
N LEU A 52 9.35 -1.29 3.99
CA LEU A 52 8.02 -1.52 4.54
C LEU A 52 7.96 -2.77 5.41
N CYS A 53 7.03 -2.76 6.36
CA CYS A 53 6.63 -3.90 7.15
C CYS A 53 5.11 -4.00 7.14
N LEU A 54 4.60 -5.15 6.71
CA LEU A 54 3.18 -5.47 6.74
C LEU A 54 2.91 -6.39 7.92
N TYR A 55 1.77 -6.21 8.58
CA TYR A 55 1.25 -7.17 9.54
C TYR A 55 -0.24 -7.38 9.30
N ASN A 56 -0.60 -8.60 8.94
CA ASN A 56 -1.98 -9.01 8.76
C ASN A 56 -2.56 -9.50 10.09
N ARG A 57 -3.39 -8.66 10.72
CA ARG A 57 -4.02 -8.96 12.01
C ARG A 57 -5.01 -10.12 11.95
N LYS A 58 -5.58 -10.43 10.78
CA LYS A 58 -6.56 -11.52 10.62
C LYS A 58 -5.87 -12.88 10.62
N THR A 59 -4.75 -12.98 9.91
CA THR A 59 -3.95 -14.21 9.79
C THR A 59 -2.85 -14.31 10.84
N LYS A 60 -2.59 -13.23 11.59
CA LYS A 60 -1.47 -13.08 12.53
C LYS A 60 -0.10 -13.33 11.85
N SER A 61 0.01 -12.97 10.58
CA SER A 61 1.24 -13.08 9.81
C SER A 61 1.88 -11.71 9.66
N LEU A 62 3.21 -11.67 9.78
CA LEU A 62 4.03 -10.55 9.32
C LEU A 62 4.14 -10.65 7.79
#